data_AF-A0A328KU25-F1
#
_entry.id   AF-A0A328KU25-F1
#
_cell.length_a   1.000
_cell.length_b   1.000
_cell.length_c   1.000
_cell.angle_alpha   90.00
_cell.angle_beta   90.00
_cell.angle_gamma   90.00
#
_symmetry.space_group_name_H-M   'P 1'
#
loop_
_entity.id
_entity.type
_entity.pdbx_description
1 polymer ?
#
loop_
_entity_poly.entity_id
_entity_poly.type
_entity_poly.pdbx_seq_one_letter_code
_entity_poly.pdbx_strand_id
1 'polypeptide(L)'
;MSLYSKEDVPFYHDYDYRYIREVRRLRNLTLIQFSSHMKVDVADLSRLENGLLQFTVHYKSKFHKALQELSVSNLELISVGRIVALKQNRENN
;
A
#
# COMPACT_ATOMS: atom_id res chain seq x y z
N MET A 1 30.93 3.78 3.25
CA MET A 1 30.32 2.45 3.17
C MET A 1 28.83 2.62 2.95
N SER A 2 28.33 2.30 1.74
CA SER A 2 26.89 2.18 1.50
C SER A 2 26.40 0.94 2.23
N LEU A 3 25.44 1.08 3.14
CA LEU A 3 24.89 -0.02 3.96
C LEU A 3 23.95 -0.95 3.18
N TYR A 4 23.84 -0.82 1.85
CA TYR A 4 22.88 -1.57 1.05
C TYR A 4 23.55 -2.15 -0.20
N SER A 5 23.75 -3.47 -0.20
CA SER A 5 24.08 -4.26 -1.37
C SER A 5 22.89 -4.25 -2.33
N LYS A 6 23.18 -4.07 -3.61
CA LYS A 6 22.22 -3.87 -4.71
C LYS A 6 21.47 -5.15 -5.12
N GLU A 7 21.56 -6.20 -4.32
CA GLU A 7 21.11 -7.57 -4.63
C GLU A 7 20.23 -8.08 -3.48
N ASP A 8 18.97 -8.35 -3.80
CA ASP A 8 18.02 -9.18 -3.06
C ASP A 8 17.57 -8.75 -1.65
N VAL A 9 17.03 -7.53 -1.51
CA VAL A 9 16.01 -7.33 -0.46
C VAL A 9 14.70 -7.85 -1.03
N PRO A 10 14.10 -8.94 -0.50
CA PRO A 10 12.81 -9.42 -0.96
C PRO A 10 11.84 -8.24 -0.83
N PHE A 11 11.31 -7.75 -1.95
CA PHE A 11 10.26 -6.75 -1.89
C PHE A 11 9.17 -7.34 -0.98
N TYR A 12 8.73 -6.63 0.03
CA TYR A 12 7.76 -7.18 0.98
C TYR A 12 6.44 -7.44 0.21
N HIS A 13 6.10 -8.69 -0.09
CA HIS A 13 4.98 -9.05 -0.99
C HIS A 13 3.66 -9.32 -0.25
N ASP A 14 3.66 -9.24 1.08
CA ASP A 14 2.54 -9.68 1.92
C ASP A 14 1.71 -8.48 2.43
N TYR A 15 1.14 -7.74 1.46
CA TYR A 15 0.19 -6.67 1.74
C TYR A 15 -1.18 -6.96 1.12
N ASP A 16 -2.22 -6.46 1.78
CA ASP A 16 -3.61 -6.53 1.35
C ASP A 16 -4.21 -5.11 1.14
N TYR A 17 -5.53 -5.03 0.93
CA TYR A 17 -6.23 -3.77 0.65
C TYR A 17 -6.07 -2.72 1.76
N ARG A 18 -5.81 -3.12 3.01
CA ARG A 18 -5.71 -2.21 4.16
C ARG A 18 -4.47 -1.32 4.05
N TYR A 19 -3.45 -1.77 3.32
CA TYR A 19 -2.23 -1.02 3.07
C TYR A 19 -2.46 0.18 2.13
N ILE A 20 -3.43 0.09 1.23
CA ILE A 20 -3.72 1.12 0.22
C ILE A 20 -3.94 2.48 0.89
N ARG A 21 -4.83 2.51 1.88
CA ARG A 21 -5.18 3.73 2.61
C ARG A 21 -4.00 4.32 3.36
N GLU A 22 -3.22 3.47 4.04
CA GLU A 22 -2.11 3.93 4.87
C GLU A 22 -0.93 4.43 4.02
N VAL A 23 -0.64 3.78 2.89
CA VAL A 23 0.37 4.25 1.93
C VAL A 23 -0.04 5.58 1.30
N ARG A 24 -1.32 5.73 0.92
CA ARG A 24 -1.84 7.00 0.40
C ARG A 24 -1.65 8.13 1.41
N ARG A 25 -1.99 7.87 2.68
CA ARG A 25 -1.82 8.83 3.78
C ARG A 25 -0.36 9.14 4.07
N LEU A 26 0.52 8.13 4.02
CA LEU A 26 1.96 8.29 4.20
C LEU A 26 2.57 9.28 3.20
N ARG A 27 2.08 9.28 1.96
CA ARG A 27 2.50 10.22 0.91
C ARG A 27 1.68 11.51 0.86
N ASN A 28 0.73 11.70 1.80
CA ASN A 28 -0.17 12.84 1.86
C ASN A 28 -0.96 13.08 0.55
N LEU A 29 -1.43 12.00 -0.07
CA LEU A 29 -2.16 12.06 -1.35
C LEU A 29 -3.68 12.01 -1.13
N THR A 30 -4.39 12.81 -1.93
CA THR A 30 -5.83 12.67 -2.09
C THR A 30 -6.17 11.35 -2.78
N LEU A 31 -7.43 10.93 -2.67
CA LEU A 31 -7.90 9.71 -3.36
C LEU A 31 -7.71 9.81 -4.88
N ILE A 32 -7.97 10.99 -5.46
CA ILE A 32 -7.80 11.24 -6.90
C ILE A 32 -6.33 11.12 -7.31
N GLN A 33 -5.41 11.76 -6.60
CA GLN A 33 -3.99 11.68 -6.92
C GLN A 33 -3.46 10.24 -6.83
N PHE A 34 -3.86 9.52 -5.79
CA PHE A 34 -3.43 8.13 -5.63
C PHE A 34 -4.03 7.20 -6.70
N SER A 35 -5.26 7.47 -7.14
CA SER A 35 -5.89 6.73 -8.24
C SER A 35 -5.08 6.84 -9.54
N SER A 36 -4.46 7.99 -9.80
CA SER A 36 -3.59 8.21 -10.97
C SER A 36 -2.33 7.35 -10.91
N HIS A 37 -1.67 7.27 -9.75
CA HIS A 37 -0.50 6.40 -9.55
C HIS A 37 -0.87 4.90 -9.64
N MET A 38 -1.99 4.50 -9.06
CA MET A 38 -2.45 3.11 -9.09
C MET A 38 -3.08 2.72 -10.43
N LYS A 39 -3.44 3.68 -11.28
CA LYS A 39 -4.14 3.47 -12.56
C LYS A 39 -5.45 2.69 -12.37
N VAL A 40 -6.22 3.11 -11.38
CA VAL A 40 -7.55 2.55 -11.02
C VAL A 40 -8.53 3.72 -10.96
N ASP A 41 -9.79 3.47 -11.27
CA ASP A 41 -10.84 4.48 -11.11
C ASP A 41 -10.97 4.93 -9.65
N VAL A 42 -11.33 6.19 -9.42
CA VAL A 42 -11.45 6.77 -8.08
C VAL A 42 -12.51 6.04 -7.25
N ALA A 43 -13.63 5.61 -7.85
CA ALA A 43 -14.67 4.87 -7.16
C ALA A 43 -14.22 3.46 -6.79
N ASP A 44 -13.51 2.78 -7.68
CA ASP A 44 -12.91 1.47 -7.40
C ASP A 44 -11.87 1.56 -6.28
N LEU A 45 -11.00 2.55 -6.33
CA LEU A 45 -10.02 2.79 -5.26
C LEU A 45 -10.70 3.05 -3.91
N SER A 46 -11.77 3.84 -3.90
CA SER A 46 -12.59 4.06 -2.70
C SER A 46 -13.16 2.74 -2.16
N ARG A 47 -13.72 1.89 -3.02
CA ARG A 47 -14.26 0.59 -2.62
C ARG A 47 -13.18 -0.35 -2.09
N LEU A 48 -12.00 -0.37 -2.73
CA LEU A 48 -10.84 -1.14 -2.27
C LEU A 48 -10.40 -0.71 -0.86
N GLU A 49 -10.25 0.59 -0.60
CA GLU A 49 -9.85 1.09 0.73
C GLU A 49 -10.84 0.74 1.84
N ASN A 50 -12.11 0.53 1.50
CA ASN A 50 -13.17 0.19 2.45
C ASN A 50 -13.45 -1.32 2.48
N GLY A 51 -12.70 -2.15 1.76
CA GLY A 51 -12.96 -3.59 1.68
C GLY A 51 -14.26 -3.98 0.96
N LEU A 52 -14.89 -3.03 0.25
CA LEU A 52 -16.11 -3.24 -0.52
C LEU A 52 -15.85 -3.82 -1.92
N LEU A 53 -14.59 -3.80 -2.37
CA LEU A 53 -14.14 -4.44 -3.60
C LEU A 53 -13.03 -5.43 -3.26
N GLN A 54 -13.09 -6.62 -3.85
CA GLN A 54 -12.11 -7.67 -3.59
C GLN A 54 -10.72 -7.26 -4.09
N PHE A 55 -9.71 -7.41 -3.23
CA PHE A 55 -8.32 -7.15 -3.60
C PHE A 55 -7.71 -8.33 -4.35
N THR A 56 -8.04 -8.41 -5.63
CA THR A 56 -7.56 -9.45 -6.55
C THR A 56 -6.09 -9.26 -6.94
N VAL A 57 -5.51 -10.26 -7.60
CA VAL A 57 -4.15 -10.20 -8.16
C VAL A 57 -3.97 -8.99 -9.10
N HIS A 58 -5.02 -8.61 -9.83
CA HIS A 58 -5.02 -7.42 -10.69
C HIS A 58 -4.74 -6.14 -9.88
N TYR A 59 -5.48 -5.92 -8.79
CA TYR A 59 -5.31 -4.76 -7.92
C TYR A 59 -4.00 -4.82 -7.13
N LYS A 60 -3.56 -6.02 -6.73
CA LYS A 60 -2.25 -6.23 -6.10
C LYS A 60 -1.09 -5.79 -7.00
N SER A 61 -1.13 -6.14 -8.28
CA SER A 61 -0.12 -5.73 -9.27
C SER A 61 -0.12 -4.21 -9.50
N LYS A 62 -1.30 -3.60 -9.60
CA LYS A 62 -1.44 -2.14 -9.74
C LYS A 62 -0.92 -1.39 -8.51
N PHE A 63 -1.26 -1.86 -7.31
CA PHE A 63 -0.75 -1.27 -6.08
C PHE A 63 0.77 -1.41 -5.98
N HIS A 64 1.33 -2.57 -6.34
CA HIS A 64 2.79 -2.76 -6.39
C HIS A 64 3.48 -1.73 -7.30
N LYS A 65 2.94 -1.48 -8.49
CA LYS A 65 3.47 -0.46 -9.40
C LYS A 65 3.39 0.94 -8.80
N ALA A 66 2.31 1.28 -8.11
CA ALA A 66 2.18 2.56 -7.40
C ALA A 66 3.24 2.71 -6.30
N LEU A 67 3.56 1.64 -5.55
CA LEU A 67 4.63 1.66 -4.54
C LEU A 67 5.99 1.97 -5.17
N GLN A 68 6.29 1.36 -6.32
CA GLN A 68 7.53 1.63 -7.06
C GLN A 68 7.57 3.09 -7.55
N GLU A 69 6.48 3.58 -8.14
CA GLU A 69 6.38 4.95 -8.64
C GLU A 69 6.54 5.99 -7.52
N LEU A 70 5.98 5.72 -6.35
CA LEU A 70 6.05 6.57 -5.16
C LEU A 70 7.33 6.37 -4.33
N SER A 71 8.26 5.54 -4.83
CA SER A 71 9.52 5.20 -4.15
C SER A 71 9.31 4.79 -2.69
N VAL A 72 8.29 3.96 -2.43
CA VAL A 72 8.02 3.44 -1.08
C VAL A 72 9.04 2.36 -0.77
N SER A 73 9.86 2.61 0.24
CA SER A 73 10.88 1.67 0.71
C SER A 73 10.25 0.51 1.50
N ASN A 74 10.95 -0.61 1.57
CA ASN A 74 10.52 -1.77 2.36
C ASN A 74 10.35 -1.42 3.86
N LEU A 75 11.20 -0.55 4.41
CA LEU A 75 11.09 -0.10 5.81
C LEU A 75 9.80 0.69 6.08
N GLU A 76 9.43 1.56 5.14
CA GLU A 76 8.15 2.27 5.20
C GLU A 76 6.97 1.30 5.12
N LEU A 77 7.04 0.32 4.24
CA LEU A 77 5.97 -0.68 4.07
C LEU A 77 5.81 -1.58 5.31
N ILE A 78 6.92 -1.97 5.95
CA ILE A 78 6.90 -2.67 7.24
C ILE A 78 6.24 -1.80 8.32
N SER A 79 6.55 -0.51 8.34
CA SER A 79 5.95 0.44 9.30
C SER A 79 4.45 0.61 9.07
N VAL A 80 4.01 0.66 7.80
CA VAL A 80 2.59 0.62 7.44
C VAL A 80 1.92 -0.66 7.95
N GLY A 81 2.57 -1.82 7.79
CA GLY A 81 2.03 -3.09 8.30
C GLY A 81 1.81 -3.08 9.82
N ARG A 82 2.71 -2.47 10.59
CA ARG A 82 2.54 -2.29 12.04
C ARG A 82 1.34 -1.42 12.37
N ILE A 83 1.13 -0.32 11.63
CA ILE A 83 -0.04 0.56 11.81
C ILE A 83 -1.33 -0.21 11.52
N VAL A 84 -1.36 -0.99 10.43
CA VAL A 84 -2.50 -1.83 10.05
C VAL A 84 -2.83 -2.85 11.15
N ALA A 85 -1.81 -3.52 11.72
CA ALA A 85 -2.00 -4.48 12.82
C ALA A 85 -2.53 -3.81 14.09
N LEU A 86 -2.00 -2.64 14.47
CA LEU A 86 -2.45 -1.89 15.65
C LEU A 86 -3.92 -1.46 15.53
N LYS A 87 -4.36 -1.06 14.34
CA LYS A 87 -5.76 -0.69 14.10
C LYS A 87 -6.70 -1.88 14.22
N GLN A 88 -6.33 -3.04 13.68
CA GLN A 88 -7.12 -4.27 13.84
C GLN A 88 -7.26 -4.68 15.31
N ASN A 89 -6.19 -4.58 16.08
CA ASN A 89 -6.24 -4.88 17.52
C ASN A 89 -7.15 -3.93 18.31
N ARG A 90 -7.36 -2.70 17.82
CA ARG A 90 -8.31 -1.75 18.42
C ARG A 90 -9.75 -2.07 18.07
N GLU A 91 -10.02 -2.59 16.89
CA GLU A 91 -11.37 -2.95 16.44
C GLU A 91 -11.86 -4.28 17.05
N ASN A 92 -10.93 -5.17 17.43
CA ASN A 92 -11.23 -6.48 18.02
C ASN A 92 -11.37 -6.48 19.56
N ASN A 93 -11.13 -5.35 20.23
CA ASN A 93 -11.29 -5.15 21.68
C ASN A 93 -12.47 -4.23 21.97
#